data_AF-A0A2N7YZS5-F1
#
_entry.id   AF-A0A2N7YZS5-F1
#
_cell.length_a   1.000
_cell.length_b   1.000
_cell.length_c   1.000
_cell.angle_alpha   90.00
_cell.angle_beta   90.00
_cell.angle_gamma   90.00
#
_symmetry.space_group_name_H-M   'P 1'
#
loop_
_entity.id
_entity.type
_entity.pdbx_description
1 polymer ?
#
loop_
_entity_poly.entity_id
_entity_poly.type
_entity_poly.pdbx_seq_one_letter_code
_entity_poly.pdbx_strand_id
1 'polypeptide(L)'
;TALIDPPTLDRWLEEGAHQLRSLFGLVQPYRSSGVCRSDFQANNARAAHAREQLGELPQPVLEGLQRARHAPTIRRPGPTKTNGTGPEPTFADEAASDDEEAQPCPH
;
A
#
# COMPACT_ATOMS: atom_id res chain seq x y z
N THR A 1 -30.81 -22.18 -25.86
CA THR A 1 -30.99 -22.41 -24.41
C THR A 1 -29.62 -22.44 -23.77
N ALA A 2 -29.33 -21.52 -22.86
CA ALA A 2 -28.05 -21.51 -22.16
C ALA A 2 -27.97 -22.77 -21.26
N LEU A 3 -26.82 -23.44 -21.25
CA LEU A 3 -26.60 -24.74 -20.60
C LEU A 3 -26.51 -24.65 -19.05
N ILE A 4 -26.60 -23.45 -18.49
CA ILE A 4 -26.39 -23.18 -17.06
C ILE A 4 -27.65 -22.50 -16.52
N ASP A 5 -28.16 -23.02 -15.40
CA ASP A 5 -29.33 -22.46 -14.73
C ASP A 5 -28.96 -21.12 -14.07
N PRO A 6 -29.81 -20.07 -14.18
CA PRO A 6 -29.57 -18.76 -13.57
C PRO A 6 -29.10 -18.80 -12.09
N PRO A 7 -29.73 -19.55 -11.16
CA PRO A 7 -29.30 -19.56 -9.76
C PRO A 7 -27.89 -20.15 -9.56
N THR A 8 -27.45 -21.04 -10.46
CA THR A 8 -26.10 -21.60 -10.38
C THR A 8 -25.05 -20.58 -10.82
N LEU A 9 -25.35 -19.73 -11.80
CA LEU A 9 -24.47 -18.64 -12.21
C LEU A 9 -24.30 -17.62 -11.08
N ASP A 10 -25.41 -17.21 -10.45
CA ASP A 10 -25.37 -16.22 -9.36
C ASP A 10 -24.51 -16.69 -8.19
N ARG A 11 -24.64 -17.97 -7.81
CA ARG A 11 -23.81 -18.56 -6.75
C ARG A 11 -22.32 -18.53 -7.09
N TRP A 12 -21.94 -18.80 -8.33
CA TRP A 12 -20.53 -18.78 -8.75
C TRP A 12 -19.96 -17.37 -8.76
N LEU A 13 -20.78 -16.37 -9.13
CA LEU A 13 -20.40 -14.97 -9.07
C LEU A 13 -20.21 -14.48 -7.64
N GLU A 14 -21.11 -14.85 -6.72
CA GLU A 14 -20.99 -14.49 -5.31
C GLU A 14 -19.73 -15.08 -4.67
N GLU A 15 -19.44 -16.37 -4.95
CA GLU A 15 -18.25 -17.05 -4.46
C GLU A 15 -16.97 -16.39 -5.01
N GLY A 16 -16.93 -16.10 -6.31
CA GLY A 16 -15.80 -15.39 -6.93
C GLY A 16 -15.60 -13.99 -6.33
N ALA A 17 -16.68 -13.24 -6.15
CA ALA A 17 -16.63 -11.91 -5.55
C ALA A 17 -16.19 -11.95 -4.08
N HIS A 18 -16.56 -13.00 -3.34
CA HIS A 18 -16.07 -13.22 -1.98
C HIS A 18 -14.54 -13.42 -1.97
N GLN A 19 -14.00 -14.27 -2.83
CA GLN A 19 -12.56 -14.50 -2.92
C GLN A 19 -11.78 -13.24 -3.30
N LEU A 20 -12.31 -12.42 -4.22
CA LEU A 20 -11.71 -11.14 -4.55
C LEU A 20 -11.70 -10.19 -3.34
N ARG A 21 -12.82 -10.03 -2.64
CA ARG A 21 -12.89 -9.20 -1.42
C ARG A 21 -11.94 -9.68 -0.33
N SER A 22 -11.83 -11.01 -0.14
CA SER A 22 -10.88 -11.60 0.81
C SER A 22 -9.43 -11.29 0.43
N LEU A 23 -9.08 -11.40 -0.85
CA LEU A 23 -7.74 -11.08 -1.34
C LEU A 23 -7.41 -9.59 -1.13
N PHE A 24 -8.32 -8.70 -1.53
CA PHE A 24 -8.12 -7.26 -1.35
C PHE A 24 -8.06 -6.86 0.13
N GLY A 25 -8.72 -7.59 1.02
CA GLY A 25 -8.57 -7.41 2.47
C GLY A 25 -7.13 -7.64 2.97
N LEU A 26 -6.36 -8.53 2.34
CA LEU A 26 -4.97 -8.80 2.75
C LEU A 26 -4.01 -7.64 2.42
N VAL A 27 -4.30 -6.84 1.39
CA VAL A 27 -3.43 -5.75 0.93
C VAL A 27 -3.79 -4.40 1.54
N GLN A 28 -5.03 -4.19 1.99
CA GLN A 28 -5.46 -2.97 2.70
C GLN A 28 -4.55 -2.52 3.85
N PRO A 29 -4.01 -3.40 4.72
CA PRO A 29 -3.13 -2.97 5.80
C PRO A 29 -1.75 -2.47 5.34
N TYR A 30 -1.38 -2.64 4.06
CA TYR A 30 -0.09 -2.17 3.52
C TYR A 30 -0.12 -0.72 3.02
N ARG A 31 -1.07 0.09 3.48
CA ARG A 31 -1.16 1.51 3.10
C ARG A 31 -0.12 2.34 3.84
N SER A 32 0.58 3.22 3.12
CA SER A 32 1.48 4.19 3.73
C SER A 32 0.69 5.23 4.52
N SER A 33 1.16 5.57 5.71
CA SER A 33 0.59 6.65 6.52
C SER A 33 0.94 8.05 6.00
N GLY A 34 1.87 8.15 5.04
CA GLY A 34 2.39 9.43 4.54
C GLY A 34 3.20 10.22 5.57
N VAL A 35 3.54 9.63 6.72
CA VAL A 35 4.27 10.28 7.83
C VAL A 35 5.74 9.84 7.82
N CYS A 36 6.65 10.80 8.01
CA CYS A 36 8.09 10.54 8.07
C CYS A 36 8.57 10.32 9.52
N ARG A 37 9.76 9.73 9.70
CA ARG A 37 10.39 9.60 11.03
C ARG A 37 10.60 10.95 11.72
N SER A 38 10.90 12.00 10.95
CA SER A 38 11.05 13.37 11.44
C SER A 38 9.77 13.90 12.08
N ASP A 39 8.59 13.54 11.56
CA ASP A 39 7.31 13.96 12.11
C ASP A 39 7.03 13.34 13.48
N PHE A 40 7.47 12.09 13.69
CA PHE A 40 7.40 11.41 14.99
C PHE A 40 8.39 12.01 16.00
N GLN A 41 9.56 12.48 15.55
CA GLN A 41 10.52 13.18 16.41
C GLN A 41 10.03 14.60 16.79
N ALA A 42 9.39 15.30 15.85
CA ALA A 42 8.84 16.64 16.04
C ALA A 42 7.49 16.66 16.79
N ASN A 43 6.89 15.49 17.05
CA ASN A 43 5.54 15.36 17.62
C ASN A 43 4.47 16.16 16.84
N ASN A 44 4.50 16.09 15.51
CA ASN A 44 3.58 16.81 14.64
C ASN A 44 2.15 16.24 14.73
N ALA A 45 1.15 17.07 14.40
CA ALA A 45 -0.26 16.64 14.32
C ALA A 45 -0.47 15.43 13.39
N ARG A 46 0.32 15.33 12.31
CA ARG A 46 0.32 14.19 11.38
C ARG A 46 0.74 12.88 12.07
N ALA A 47 1.72 12.94 12.98
CA ALA A 47 2.16 11.78 13.75
C ALA A 47 1.11 11.35 14.79
N ALA A 48 0.43 12.31 15.42
CA ALA A 48 -0.68 12.01 16.33
C ALA A 48 -1.83 11.29 15.60
N HIS A 49 -2.25 11.81 14.45
CA HIS A 49 -3.30 11.21 13.62
C HIS A 49 -2.92 9.80 13.12
N ALA A 50 -1.65 9.58 12.76
CA ALA A 50 -1.19 8.24 12.38
C ALA A 50 -1.23 7.25 13.56
N ARG A 51 -0.96 7.71 14.79
CA ARG A 51 -1.07 6.87 16.00
C ARG A 51 -2.53 6.50 16.30
N GLU A 52 -3.46 7.41 16.06
CA GLU A 52 -4.89 7.14 16.23
C GLU A 52 -5.40 6.12 15.21
N GLN A 53 -4.95 6.20 13.95
CA GLN A 53 -5.41 5.30 12.88
C GLN A 53 -4.73 3.93 12.87
N LEU A 54 -3.43 3.86 13.15
CA LEU A 54 -2.61 2.65 12.96
C LEU A 54 -2.06 2.07 14.27
N GLY A 55 -2.28 2.75 15.39
CA GLY A 55 -1.74 2.37 16.69
C GLY A 55 -0.31 2.86 16.93
N GLU A 56 0.28 2.41 18.04
CA GLU A 56 1.63 2.84 18.43
C GLU A 56 2.72 2.07 17.68
N LEU A 57 3.66 2.82 17.11
CA LEU A 57 4.84 2.25 16.46
C LEU A 57 5.96 2.05 17.50
N PRO A 58 6.61 0.88 17.57
CA PRO A 58 7.68 0.63 18.52
C PRO A 58 8.87 1.56 18.26
N GLN A 59 9.37 2.16 19.34
CA GLN A 59 10.52 3.06 19.33
C GLN A 59 11.76 2.57 18.56
N PRO A 60 12.22 1.30 18.63
CA PRO A 60 13.37 0.85 17.84
C PRO A 60 13.15 0.92 16.32
N VAL A 61 11.91 0.90 15.86
CA VAL A 61 11.54 1.11 14.44
C VAL A 61 11.53 2.59 14.09
N LEU A 62 11.29 3.51 15.04
CA LEU A 62 11.47 4.94 14.83
C LEU A 62 12.95 5.36 14.86
N GLU A 63 13.79 4.61 15.57
CA GLU A 63 15.21 4.90 15.70
C GLU A 63 16.06 4.26 14.59
N GLY A 64 15.53 3.27 13.87
CA GLY A 64 16.29 2.56 12.82
C GLY A 64 17.05 1.35 13.28
N LEU A 65 16.89 0.96 14.54
CA LEU A 65 17.48 -0.24 15.11
C LEU A 65 16.79 -1.51 14.60
N GLN A 66 15.49 -1.43 14.30
CA GLN A 66 14.69 -2.57 13.85
C GLN A 66 13.90 -2.25 12.57
N ARG A 67 13.79 -3.25 11.68
CA ARG A 67 12.85 -3.18 10.54
C ARG A 67 11.43 -3.41 11.03
N ALA A 68 10.47 -2.65 10.49
CA ALA A 68 9.06 -2.89 10.79
C ALA A 68 8.65 -4.32 10.39
N ARG A 69 7.76 -4.94 11.16
CA ARG A 69 7.26 -6.32 10.93
C ARG A 69 6.70 -6.51 9.52
N HIS A 70 6.07 -5.48 8.98
CA HIS A 70 5.40 -5.49 7.68
C HIS A 70 6.23 -4.85 6.58
N ALA A 71 7.50 -4.50 6.85
CA ALA A 71 8.36 -3.90 5.85
C ALA A 71 8.62 -4.91 4.70
N PRO A 72 8.49 -4.49 3.43
CA PRO A 72 8.81 -5.36 2.31
C PRO A 72 10.29 -5.77 2.36
N THR A 73 10.58 -6.99 1.88
CA THR A 73 11.96 -7.49 1.78
C THR A 73 12.74 -6.65 0.77
N ILE A 74 13.87 -6.06 1.18
CA ILE A 74 14.74 -5.32 0.26
C ILE A 74 15.39 -6.32 -0.70
N ARG A 75 14.93 -6.33 -1.95
CA ARG A 75 15.65 -7.00 -3.03
C ARG A 75 16.84 -6.12 -3.38
N ARG A 76 18.06 -6.59 -3.08
CA ARG A 76 19.26 -5.97 -3.65
C ARG A 76 19.20 -6.22 -5.16
N PRO A 77 19.20 -5.19 -6.02
CA PRO A 77 19.43 -5.41 -7.43
C PRO A 77 20.74 -6.20 -7.57
N GLY A 78 20.70 -7.35 -8.23
CA GLY A 78 21.93 -7.97 -8.72
C GLY A 78 22.65 -6.98 -9.63
N PRO A 79 23.95 -7.16 -9.91
CA PRO A 79 24.69 -6.25 -10.77
C PRO A 79 23.95 -6.09 -12.10
N THR A 80 23.30 -4.95 -12.28
CA THR A 80 22.53 -4.63 -13.48
C THR A 80 23.53 -4.50 -14.61
N LYS A 81 23.61 -5.51 -15.48
CA LYS A 81 24.14 -5.31 -16.82
C LYS A 81 23.19 -4.32 -17.50
N THR A 82 23.59 -3.06 -17.54
CA THR A 82 22.91 -2.00 -18.28
C THR A 82 22.85 -2.41 -19.74
N ASN A 83 21.67 -2.80 -20.23
CA ASN A 83 21.36 -2.80 -21.66
C ASN A 83 19.84 -2.65 -21.84
N GLY A 84 19.45 -1.45 -22.30
CA GLY A 84 18.34 -1.25 -23.23
C GLY A 84 16.91 -1.31 -22.69
N THR A 85 16.33 -0.13 -22.47
CA THR A 85 14.98 0.28 -22.90
C THR A 85 13.85 -0.76 -22.82
N GLY A 86 13.03 -0.67 -21.77
CA GLY A 86 11.66 -1.17 -21.75
C GLY A 86 10.68 0.01 -21.63
N PRO A 87 9.56 0.04 -22.37
CA PRO A 87 8.64 1.18 -22.40
C PRO A 87 7.81 1.28 -21.10
N GLU A 88 7.72 2.49 -20.56
CA GLU A 88 6.80 2.81 -19.46
C GLU A 88 5.34 2.85 -19.95
N PRO A 89 4.39 2.17 -19.26
CA PRO A 89 2.98 2.40 -19.48
C PRO A 89 2.54 3.68 -18.77
N THR A 90 2.32 4.75 -19.54
CA THR A 90 1.69 5.98 -19.07
C THR A 90 0.20 5.75 -18.88
N PHE A 91 -0.26 5.63 -17.65
CA PHE A 91 -1.67 5.76 -17.30
C PHE A 91 -1.90 7.18 -16.79
N ALA A 92 -2.43 8.04 -17.65
CA ALA A 92 -2.96 9.33 -17.27
C ALA A 92 -4.44 9.16 -16.91
N ASP A 93 -4.82 9.49 -15.69
CA ASP A 93 -6.21 9.81 -15.34
C ASP A 93 -6.18 10.94 -14.31
N GLU A 94 -6.58 12.13 -14.76
CA GLU A 94 -6.83 13.30 -13.92
C GLU A 94 -8.24 13.19 -13.32
N ALA A 95 -8.33 13.14 -12.00
CA ALA A 95 -9.52 13.54 -11.26
C ALA A 95 -9.11 14.19 -9.95
N ALA A 96 -9.36 15.50 -9.86
CA ALA A 96 -9.03 16.37 -8.73
C ALA A 96 -9.92 16.12 -7.50
N SER A 97 -9.34 16.15 -6.29
CA SER A 97 -9.71 17.06 -5.18
C SER A 97 -8.96 16.73 -3.88
N ASP A 98 -8.16 17.69 -3.42
CA ASP A 98 -7.60 17.92 -2.08
C ASP A 98 -6.97 16.74 -1.30
N ASP A 99 -5.77 16.34 -1.71
CA ASP A 99 -4.77 15.76 -0.80
C ASP A 99 -3.63 16.77 -0.64
N GLU A 100 -3.59 17.44 0.53
CA GLU A 100 -2.45 18.25 0.97
C GLU A 100 -1.17 17.42 0.79
N GLU A 101 -0.37 17.84 -0.18
CA GLU A 101 0.74 17.10 -0.74
C GLU A 101 1.72 16.74 0.38
N ALA A 102 1.65 15.48 0.82
CA ALA A 102 2.64 14.89 1.68
C ALA A 102 3.95 14.89 0.91
N GLN A 103 4.72 15.99 1.04
CA GLN A 103 6.05 16.11 0.47
C GLN A 103 6.80 14.79 0.75
N PRO A 104 7.25 14.08 -0.29
CA PRO A 104 7.95 12.82 -0.13
C PRO A 104 9.09 13.03 0.86
N CYS A 105 9.21 12.14 1.86
CA CYS A 105 10.31 12.22 2.81
C CYS A 105 11.62 12.29 2.01
N PRO A 106 12.49 13.31 2.21
CA PRO A 106 13.77 13.36 1.54
C PRO A 106 14.54 12.09 1.89
N HIS A 107 14.98 11.36 0.86
CA HIS A 107 15.73 10.11 0.97
C HIS A 107 17.13 10.31 1.55
#